data_AF-A0A951C315-F1
#
_entry.id   AF-A0A951C315-F1
#
_cell.length_a   1.000
_cell.length_b   1.000
_cell.length_c   1.000
_cell.angle_alpha   90.00
_cell.angle_beta   90.00
_cell.angle_gamma   90.00
#
_symmetry.space_group_name_H-M   'P 1'
#
loop_
_entity.id
_entity.type
_entity.pdbx_description
1 polymer ?
#
loop_
_entity_poly.entity_id
_entity_poly.type
_entity_poly.pdbx_seq_one_letter_code
_entity_poly.pdbx_strand_id
1 'polypeptide(L)' 'MTDAVYSLPDLAYDPGALEPHISGRIMELHHDKHHAAYVKGANTALEKL' A
#
# COMPACT_ATOMS: atom_id res chain seq x y z
N MET A 1 23.48 -9.02 -6.06
CA MET A 1 22.26 -9.33 -5.29
C MET A 1 21.13 -8.66 -6.04
N THR A 2 20.15 -9.39 -6.55
CA THR A 2 18.92 -8.75 -7.04
C THR A 2 18.11 -8.40 -5.81
N ASP A 3 18.27 -7.19 -5.29
CA ASP A 3 17.44 -6.72 -4.19
C ASP A 3 15.98 -6.78 -4.66
N ALA A 4 15.19 -7.64 -4.02
CA ALA A 4 13.78 -7.81 -4.37
C ALA A 4 13.07 -6.47 -4.15
N VAL A 5 12.56 -5.88 -5.23
CA VAL A 5 11.78 -4.64 -5.19
C VAL A 5 10.40 -4.96 -4.62
N TYR A 6 10.04 -4.35 -3.49
CA TYR A 6 8.70 -4.48 -2.93
C TYR A 6 7.68 -3.85 -3.89
N SER A 7 6.49 -4.44 -3.96
CA SER A 7 5.36 -3.91 -4.72
C SER A 7 4.15 -3.68 -3.81
N LEU A 8 3.32 -2.70 -4.17
CA LEU A 8 2.03 -2.48 -3.52
C LEU A 8 1.05 -3.53 -4.06
N PRO A 9 0.53 -4.46 -3.24
CA PRO A 9 -0.46 -5.42 -3.69
C PRO A 9 -1.78 -4.70 -4.00
N ASP A 10 -2.55 -5.21 -4.95
CA ASP A 10 -3.91 -4.72 -5.15
C ASP A 10 -4.82 -5.09 -3.97
N LEU A 11 -5.86 -4.29 -3.75
CA LEU A 11 -6.91 -4.66 -2.80
C LEU A 11 -7.64 -5.92 -3.28
N ALA A 12 -7.85 -6.86 -2.36
CA ALA A 12 -8.59 -8.10 -2.63
C ALA A 12 -10.11 -7.90 -2.78
N TYR A 13 -10.59 -6.69 -2.54
CA TYR A 13 -12.00 -6.30 -2.54
C TYR A 13 -12.17 -4.83 -2.88
N ASP A 14 -13.36 -4.44 -3.31
CA ASP A 14 -13.71 -3.03 -3.53
C ASP A 14 -13.50 -2.19 -2.25
N PRO A 15 -13.00 -0.94 -2.34
CA PRO A 15 -12.74 -0.11 -1.17
C PRO A 15 -13.94 0.03 -0.21
N GLY A 16 -15.17 0.05 -0.74
CA GLY A 16 -16.41 0.15 0.06
C GLY A 16 -16.93 -1.18 0.63
N ALA A 17 -16.28 -2.32 0.38
CA ALA A 17 -16.77 -3.64 0.78
C ALA A 17 -16.89 -3.83 2.32
N LEU A 18 -16.26 -2.94 3.10
CA LEU A 18 -16.25 -2.98 4.56
C LEU A 18 -17.23 -1.98 5.20
N GLU A 19 -18.06 -1.30 4.41
CA GLU A 19 -19.08 -0.40 4.93
C GLU A 19 -20.22 -1.18 5.62
N PRO A 20 -20.85 -0.59 6.67
CA PRO A 20 -20.62 0.75 7.23
C PRO A 20 -19.50 0.80 8.28
N HIS A 21 -18.81 -0.32 8.53
CA HIS A 21 -17.84 -0.42 9.63
C HIS A 21 -16.53 0.31 9.34
N ILE A 22 -16.10 0.32 8.07
CA ILE A 22 -14.96 1.11 7.59
C ILE A 22 -15.40 1.79 6.29
N SER A 23 -15.27 3.12 6.23
CA SER A 23 -15.67 3.86 5.03
C SER A 23 -14.77 3.55 3.84
N GLY A 24 -15.34 3.51 2.64
CA GLY A 24 -14.56 3.29 1.42
C GLY A 24 -13.47 4.35 1.23
N ARG A 25 -13.75 5.59 1.63
CA ARG A 25 -12.76 6.68 1.59
C ARG A 25 -11.54 6.44 2.49
N ILE A 26 -11.73 5.81 3.65
CA ILE A 26 -10.61 5.41 4.51
C ILE A 26 -9.78 4.35 3.80
N MET A 27 -10.41 3.34 3.19
CA MET A 27 -9.69 2.27 2.48
C MET A 27 -8.87 2.80 1.31
N GLU A 28 -9.41 3.72 0.50
CA GLU A 28 -8.67 4.41 -0.57
C GLU A 28 -7.42 5.11 -0.04
N LEU A 29 -7.56 5.94 1.00
CA LEU A 29 -6.43 6.68 1.55
C LEU A 29 -5.41 5.75 2.21
N HIS A 30 -5.88 4.75 2.96
CA HIS A 30 -5.03 3.78 3.64
C HIS A 30 -4.18 3.00 2.64
N HIS A 31 -4.79 2.50 1.58
CA HIS A 31 -4.10 1.73 0.56
C HIS A 31 -3.21 2.60 -0.35
N ASP A 32 -3.80 3.59 -1.02
CA ASP A 32 -3.16 4.30 -2.13
C ASP A 32 -2.16 5.35 -1.67
N LYS A 33 -2.24 5.78 -0.41
CA LYS A 33 -1.32 6.76 0.18
C LYS A 33 -0.42 6.12 1.22
N HIS A 34 -1.00 5.57 2.27
CA HIS A 34 -0.19 5.13 3.42
C HIS A 34 0.61 3.86 3.10
N HIS A 35 -0.04 2.80 2.60
CA HIS A 35 0.67 1.58 2.22
C HIS A 35 1.66 1.83 1.07
N ALA A 36 1.24 2.58 0.04
CA ALA A 36 2.11 3.00 -1.06
C ALA A 36 3.37 3.75 -0.58
N ALA A 37 3.25 4.61 0.43
CA ALA A 37 4.38 5.33 1.01
C ALA A 37 5.38 4.39 1.70
N TYR A 38 4.92 3.35 2.39
CA TYR A 38 5.82 2.36 2.99
C TYR A 38 6.58 1.55 1.95
N VAL A 39 5.89 1.06 0.91
CA VAL A 39 6.54 0.33 -0.21
C VAL A 39 7.63 1.19 -0.84
N LYS A 40 7.31 2.44 -1.18
CA LYS A 40 8.27 3.38 -1.75
C LYS A 40 9.45 3.63 -0.80
N GLY A 41 9.17 3.90 0.47
CA GLY A 41 10.20 4.19 1.48
C GLY A 41 11.16 3.03 1.69
N ALA A 42 10.65 1.80 1.76
CA ALA A 42 11.46 0.60 1.89
C ALA A 42 12.38 0.41 0.67
N ASN A 43 11.85 0.54 -0.54
CA ASN A 43 12.65 0.44 -1.76
C ASN A 43 13.74 1.52 -1.83
N THR A 44 13.41 2.78 -1.51
CA THR A 44 14.40 3.88 -1.45
C THR A 44 15.48 3.63 -0.40
N ALA A 45 15.18 2.95 0.71
CA ALA A 45 16.18 2.59 1.70
C ALA A 45 17.11 1.47 1.19
N LEU A 46 16.55 0.44 0.54
CA LEU A 46 17.32 -0.65 -0.05
C LEU A 46 18.24 -0.18 -1.17
N GLU A 47 17.79 0.75 -2.02
CA GLU A 47 18.60 1.38 -3.08
C GLU A 47 19.86 2.10 -2.55
N LYS A 48 19.91 2.41 -1.25
CA LYS A 48 21.00 3.16 -0.60
C LYS A 48 21.92 2.29 0.25
N LEU A 49 21.69 0.98 0.31
CA LEU A 49 22.57 0.01 0.97
C LEU A 49 23.77 -0.35 0.09
#